data_AF-A0A7Y5RDA9-F1
#
_entry.id   AF-A0A7Y5RDA9-F1
#
_cell.length_a   1.000
_cell.length_b   1.000
_cell.length_c   1.000
_cell.angle_alpha   90.00
_cell.angle_beta   90.00
_cell.angle_gamma   90.00
#
_symmetry.space_group_name_H-M   'P 1'
#
loop_
_entity.id
_entity.type
_entity.pdbx_description
1 polymer ?
#
loop_
_entity_poly.entity_id
_entity_poly.type
_entity_poly.pdbx_seq_one_letter_code
_entity_poly.pdbx_strand_id
1 'polypeptide(L)'
;MCAMIAAYQQMSTVGLERVLWTPVTEADREEVRASLQKVLASPQFSSSKRYPALLKYLVEKTLEGHADQLKERTIGVEVFGRPADYDTNTDTAVRYSAGEVRKRLALYHHAREADPIHIVLSTRSYVPEFQRLEAAESGVAQASPAPMDDRAFAGLIAELRSAEKWKRTALASISLLCLLISGAAFLWIRGFLHRDALAGFWRPVLETKQPALICPGGVVFSAASPSGTKVADQSIPDPFLSFGS
;
A
#
# COMPACT_ATOMS: atom_id res chain seq x y z
N MET A 1 1.09 32.64 -2.14
CA MET A 1 1.18 32.36 -0.69
C MET A 1 0.69 33.51 0.19
N CYS A 2 0.98 34.79 -0.11
CA CYS A 2 0.38 35.93 0.63
C CYS A 2 -1.16 35.99 0.58
N ALA A 3 -1.79 35.53 -0.52
CA ALA A 3 -3.25 35.50 -0.64
C ALA A 3 -3.95 34.54 0.33
N MET A 4 -3.26 33.47 0.77
CA MET A 4 -3.83 32.47 1.69
C MET A 4 -3.77 32.92 3.16
N ILE A 5 -2.86 33.85 3.47
CA ILE A 5 -2.75 34.45 4.81
C ILE A 5 -3.70 35.64 4.93
N ALA A 6 -3.90 36.42 3.85
CA ALA A 6 -4.90 37.51 3.82
C ALA A 6 -6.35 36.99 3.95
N ALA A 7 -6.66 35.84 3.36
CA ALA A 7 -7.99 35.22 3.49
C ALA A 7 -8.30 34.74 4.92
N TYR A 8 -7.29 34.53 5.77
CA TYR A 8 -7.48 34.15 7.18
C TYR A 8 -7.68 35.37 8.11
N GLN A 9 -7.28 36.57 7.68
CA GLN A 9 -7.40 37.81 8.48
C GLN A 9 -8.63 38.66 8.15
N GLN A 10 -9.44 38.31 7.15
CA GLN A 10 -10.60 39.09 6.71
C GLN A 10 -11.84 38.21 6.50
N MET A 11 -12.39 37.64 7.58
CA MET A 11 -13.73 37.04 7.59
C MET A 11 -14.37 37.20 8.98
N SER A 12 -14.39 38.45 9.47
CA SER A 12 -15.25 38.87 10.58
C SER A 12 -16.66 39.16 10.07
N THR A 13 -17.41 38.13 9.69
CA THR A 13 -18.85 38.22 9.43
C THR A 13 -19.50 36.84 9.61
N VAL A 14 -20.28 36.72 10.70
CA VAL A 14 -21.17 35.63 11.18
C VAL A 14 -20.71 35.04 12.54
N GLY A 15 -21.54 35.27 13.56
CA GLY A 15 -21.28 35.13 15.01
C GLY A 15 -21.17 33.70 15.54
N LEU A 16 -20.12 33.01 15.13
CA LEU A 16 -19.48 31.95 15.90
C LEU A 16 -17.98 32.23 15.81
N GLU A 17 -17.47 33.01 16.77
CA GLU A 17 -16.05 33.33 16.78
C GLU A 17 -15.28 32.15 17.35
N ARG A 18 -14.25 31.72 16.61
CA ARG A 18 -13.30 30.76 17.12
C ARG A 18 -12.21 31.52 17.85
N VAL A 19 -12.22 31.42 19.16
CA VAL A 19 -11.25 32.09 20.01
C VAL A 19 -10.09 31.14 20.27
N LEU A 20 -8.86 31.64 20.05
CA LEU A 20 -7.66 30.92 20.47
C LEU A 20 -7.67 30.80 21.99
N TRP A 21 -7.56 29.58 22.47
CA TRP A 21 -7.72 29.30 23.88
C TRP A 21 -6.72 28.25 24.34
N THR A 22 -6.28 28.36 25.60
CA THR A 22 -5.29 27.45 26.19
C THR A 22 -5.98 26.55 27.22
N PRO A 23 -5.90 25.21 27.09
CA PRO A 23 -6.53 24.28 28.02
C PRO A 23 -5.76 24.22 29.35
N VAL A 24 -6.20 24.99 30.35
CA VAL A 24 -5.51 25.07 31.65
C VAL A 24 -6.02 24.01 32.63
N THR A 25 -7.32 23.72 32.65
CA THR A 25 -7.91 22.75 33.59
C THR A 25 -7.84 21.30 33.06
N GLU A 26 -8.07 20.29 33.89
CA GLU A 26 -8.10 18.90 33.38
C GLU A 26 -9.33 18.68 32.49
N ALA A 27 -10.49 19.25 32.84
CA ALA A 27 -11.70 19.16 32.01
C ALA A 27 -11.44 19.70 30.58
N ASP A 28 -10.71 20.81 30.50
CA ASP A 28 -10.28 21.40 29.23
C ASP A 28 -9.38 20.48 28.41
N ARG A 29 -8.42 19.82 29.07
CA ARG A 29 -7.55 18.82 28.42
C ARG A 29 -8.35 17.61 27.93
N GLU A 30 -9.33 17.16 28.70
CA GLU A 30 -10.25 16.08 28.31
C GLU A 30 -11.09 16.45 27.08
N GLU A 31 -11.60 17.68 26.99
CA GLU A 31 -12.30 18.17 25.80
C GLU A 31 -11.42 18.14 24.55
N VAL A 32 -10.16 18.57 24.67
CA VAL A 32 -9.19 18.49 23.57
C VAL A 32 -8.92 17.04 23.18
N ARG A 33 -8.72 16.13 24.14
CA ARG A 33 -8.50 14.70 23.86
C ARG A 33 -9.73 14.07 23.20
N ALA A 34 -10.94 14.43 23.61
CA ALA A 34 -12.17 13.98 22.98
C ALA A 34 -12.27 14.47 21.52
N SER A 35 -11.92 15.74 21.25
CA SER A 35 -11.86 16.26 19.88
C SER A 35 -10.79 15.53 19.05
N LEU A 36 -9.61 15.32 19.61
CA LEU A 36 -8.53 14.54 18.99
C LEU A 36 -9.02 13.14 18.60
N GLN A 37 -9.70 12.42 19.49
CA GLN A 37 -10.24 11.09 19.17
C GLN A 37 -11.21 11.10 17.99
N LYS A 38 -12.10 12.10 17.91
CA LYS A 38 -13.00 12.29 16.75
C LYS A 38 -12.24 12.52 15.46
N VAL A 39 -11.20 13.37 15.50
CA VAL A 39 -10.31 13.62 14.35
C VAL A 39 -9.59 12.34 13.92
N LEU A 40 -9.00 11.59 14.85
CA LEU A 40 -8.24 10.38 14.54
C LEU A 40 -9.11 9.24 14.00
N ALA A 41 -10.38 9.17 14.43
CA ALA A 41 -11.35 8.20 13.92
C ALA A 41 -11.89 8.54 12.52
N SER A 42 -11.61 9.73 12.01
CA SER A 42 -12.13 10.20 10.73
C SER A 42 -11.48 9.48 9.53
N PRO A 43 -12.17 9.42 8.37
CA PRO A 43 -11.60 8.89 7.12
C PRO A 43 -10.33 9.61 6.68
N GLN A 44 -10.20 10.90 7.01
CA GLN A 44 -9.04 11.72 6.67
C GLN A 44 -7.77 11.25 7.39
N PHE A 45 -7.90 10.63 8.57
CA PHE A 45 -6.76 10.19 9.39
C PHE A 45 -6.58 8.66 9.45
N SER A 46 -7.67 7.89 9.36
CA SER A 46 -7.65 6.42 9.52
C SER A 46 -6.87 5.64 8.44
N SER A 47 -6.65 6.21 7.26
CA SER A 47 -5.91 5.56 6.15
C SER A 47 -4.39 5.43 6.39
N SER A 48 -3.84 6.09 7.39
CA SER A 48 -2.39 6.12 7.67
C SER A 48 -2.14 5.87 9.14
N LYS A 49 -1.05 5.16 9.47
CA LYS A 49 -0.59 5.04 10.87
C LYS A 49 0.24 6.25 11.31
N ARG A 50 0.89 6.92 10.36
CA ARG A 50 1.90 7.97 10.60
C ARG A 50 1.30 9.29 11.05
N TYR A 51 0.25 9.75 10.36
CA TYR A 51 -0.36 11.06 10.64
C TYR A 51 -1.16 11.07 11.94
N PRO A 52 -1.93 10.01 12.28
CA PRO A 52 -2.53 9.87 13.60
C PRO A 52 -1.49 9.86 14.73
N ALA A 53 -0.40 9.11 14.56
CA ALA A 53 0.68 9.05 15.56
C ALA A 53 1.32 10.41 15.79
N LEU A 54 1.64 11.14 14.71
CA LEU A 54 2.19 12.49 14.80
C LEU A 54 1.21 13.44 15.49
N LEU A 55 -0.04 13.54 15.02
CA LEU A 55 -1.01 14.46 15.61
C LEU A 55 -1.26 14.16 17.09
N LYS A 56 -1.41 12.88 17.45
CA LYS A 56 -1.55 12.46 18.84
C LYS A 56 -0.36 12.90 19.68
N TYR A 57 0.85 12.62 19.22
CA TYR A 57 2.08 12.99 19.94
C TYR A 57 2.16 14.50 20.19
N LEU A 58 1.90 15.32 19.16
CA LEU A 58 1.95 16.78 19.27
C LEU A 58 0.93 17.33 20.27
N VAL A 59 -0.31 16.82 20.22
CA VAL A 59 -1.38 17.26 21.13
C VAL A 59 -1.07 16.85 22.57
N GLU A 60 -0.73 15.58 22.82
CA GLU A 60 -0.45 15.12 24.19
C GLU A 60 0.74 15.87 24.80
N LYS A 61 1.84 16.05 24.05
CA LYS A 61 3.00 16.83 24.53
C LYS A 61 2.65 18.28 24.85
N THR A 62 1.73 18.88 24.10
CA THR A 62 1.27 20.25 24.35
C THR A 62 0.39 20.32 25.59
N LEU A 63 -0.50 19.34 25.79
CA LEU A 63 -1.35 19.25 26.98
C LEU A 63 -0.55 18.93 28.26
N GLU A 64 0.57 18.22 28.12
CA GLU A 64 1.54 17.97 29.21
C GLU A 64 2.41 19.20 29.55
N GLY A 65 2.31 20.30 28.79
CA GLY A 65 3.12 21.50 28.99
C GLY A 65 4.53 21.44 28.37
N HIS A 66 4.83 20.43 27.56
CA HIS A 66 6.13 20.21 26.89
C HIS A 66 6.15 20.74 25.44
N ALA A 67 5.42 21.81 25.16
CA ALA A 67 5.32 22.38 23.81
C ALA A 67 6.68 22.89 23.27
N ASP A 68 7.58 23.30 24.16
CA ASP A 68 8.95 23.74 23.86
C ASP A 68 9.86 22.61 23.34
N GLN A 69 9.50 21.35 23.64
CA GLN A 69 10.22 20.16 23.22
C GLN A 69 9.81 19.67 21.83
N LEU A 70 8.75 20.24 21.23
CA LEU A 70 8.23 19.92 19.90
C LEU A 70 9.12 20.48 18.77
N LYS A 71 10.38 20.07 18.77
CA LYS A 71 11.38 20.39 17.76
C LYS A 71 11.42 19.29 16.71
N GLU A 72 11.82 19.65 15.48
CA GLU A 72 11.85 18.72 14.35
C GLU A 72 12.64 17.44 14.67
N ARG A 73 13.85 17.59 15.24
CA ARG A 73 14.70 16.47 15.65
C ARG A 73 14.03 15.56 16.67
N THR A 74 13.46 16.13 17.73
CA THR A 74 12.77 15.36 18.78
C THR A 74 11.62 14.55 18.21
N ILE A 75 10.81 15.17 17.35
CA ILE A 75 9.68 14.50 16.68
C ILE A 75 10.20 13.38 15.78
N GLY A 76 11.27 13.59 15.02
CA GLY A 76 11.85 12.56 14.18
C GLY A 76 12.32 11.34 14.97
N VAL A 77 12.94 11.55 16.13
CA VAL A 77 13.37 10.45 17.00
C VAL A 77 12.15 9.75 17.61
N GLU A 78 11.29 10.48 18.31
CA GLU A 78 10.23 9.89 19.14
C GLU A 78 9.05 9.33 18.33
N VAL A 79 8.71 9.95 17.19
CA VAL A 79 7.55 9.53 16.37
C VAL A 79 7.97 8.74 15.14
N PHE A 80 9.09 9.10 14.51
CA PHE A 80 9.54 8.47 13.26
C PHE A 80 10.67 7.45 13.47
N GLY A 81 11.15 7.26 14.71
CA GLY A 81 12.19 6.29 15.03
C GLY A 81 13.54 6.61 14.38
N ARG A 82 13.82 7.89 14.12
CA ARG A 82 15.12 8.32 13.57
C ARG A 82 16.22 8.25 14.62
N PRO A 83 17.48 8.01 14.22
CA PRO A 83 18.60 8.08 15.16
C PRO A 83 18.83 9.53 15.60
N ALA A 84 19.31 9.76 16.83
CA ALA A 84 19.38 11.11 17.41
C ALA A 84 20.33 12.08 16.67
N ASP A 85 21.31 11.54 15.96
CA ASP A 85 22.30 12.26 15.16
C ASP A 85 21.86 12.51 13.70
N TYR A 86 20.62 12.16 13.33
CA TYR A 86 20.14 12.40 11.98
C TYR A 86 20.10 13.90 11.62
N ASP A 87 20.28 14.16 10.32
CA ASP A 87 20.19 15.50 9.76
C ASP A 87 18.75 15.82 9.31
N THR A 88 18.16 16.79 9.98
CA THR A 88 16.82 17.30 9.69
C THR A 88 16.77 18.09 8.37
N ASN A 89 17.90 18.56 7.85
CA ASN A 89 17.89 19.30 6.58
C ASN A 89 17.66 18.36 5.40
N THR A 90 18.31 17.18 5.42
CA THR A 90 18.17 16.16 4.38
C THR A 90 16.93 15.28 4.56
N ASP A 91 16.52 14.95 5.79
CA ASP A 91 15.28 14.18 6.02
C ASP A 91 14.05 15.10 6.18
N THR A 92 13.20 15.10 5.16
CA THR A 92 11.97 15.91 5.14
C THR A 92 10.75 15.23 5.75
N ALA A 93 10.88 14.01 6.31
CA ALA A 93 9.75 13.20 6.76
C ALA A 93 8.85 13.92 7.77
N VAL A 94 9.44 14.65 8.73
CA VAL A 94 8.70 15.41 9.75
C VAL A 94 8.00 16.61 9.12
N ARG A 95 8.72 17.45 8.35
CA ARG A 95 8.14 18.61 7.64
C ARG A 95 6.99 18.20 6.71
N TYR A 96 7.19 17.15 5.91
CA TYR A 96 6.18 16.63 5.00
C TYR A 96 4.95 16.14 5.76
N SER A 97 5.15 15.36 6.83
CA SER A 97 4.04 14.82 7.62
C SER A 97 3.27 15.91 8.36
N ALA A 98 3.93 16.96 8.85
CA ALA A 98 3.27 18.11 9.45
C ALA A 98 2.40 18.86 8.43
N GLY A 99 2.90 19.07 7.20
CA GLY A 99 2.11 19.66 6.11
C GLY A 99 0.87 18.84 5.78
N GLU A 100 1.02 17.52 5.75
CA GLU A 100 -0.07 16.59 5.47
C GLU A 100 -1.10 16.52 6.61
N VAL A 101 -0.66 16.61 7.88
CA VAL A 101 -1.56 16.74 9.03
C VAL A 101 -2.37 18.04 8.94
N ARG A 102 -1.75 19.17 8.63
CA ARG A 102 -2.45 20.46 8.44
C ARG A 102 -3.53 20.35 7.37
N LYS A 103 -3.18 19.76 6.22
CA LYS A 103 -4.11 19.52 5.11
C LYS A 103 -5.31 18.68 5.56
N ARG A 104 -5.07 17.57 6.27
CA ARG A 104 -6.13 16.68 6.76
C ARG A 104 -7.02 17.33 7.84
N LEU A 105 -6.44 18.12 8.75
CA LEU A 105 -7.19 18.89 9.73
C LEU A 105 -8.13 19.89 9.05
N ALA A 106 -7.64 20.64 8.06
CA ALA A 106 -8.47 21.55 7.28
C ALA A 106 -9.63 20.81 6.59
N LEU A 107 -9.37 19.65 5.99
CA LEU A 107 -10.41 18.82 5.38
C LEU A 107 -11.45 18.30 6.39
N TYR A 108 -11.01 17.88 7.58
CA TYR A 108 -11.89 17.39 8.63
C TYR A 108 -12.81 18.49 9.15
N HIS A 109 -12.25 19.66 9.46
CA HIS A 109 -12.97 20.78 10.06
C HIS A 109 -13.91 21.49 9.08
N HIS A 110 -13.59 21.51 7.77
CA HIS A 110 -14.49 22.04 6.75
C HIS A 110 -15.84 21.31 6.71
N ALA A 111 -15.87 20.00 6.95
CA ALA A 111 -17.11 19.23 7.01
C ALA A 111 -17.82 19.32 8.38
N ARG A 112 -17.18 19.93 9.37
CA ARG A 112 -17.58 19.88 10.80
C ARG A 112 -17.34 21.21 11.49
N GLU A 113 -17.80 22.28 10.86
CA GLU A 113 -17.57 23.64 11.35
C GLU A 113 -18.17 23.87 12.74
N ALA A 114 -19.27 23.17 13.06
CA ALA A 114 -19.96 23.25 14.35
C ALA A 114 -19.29 22.42 15.48
N ASP A 115 -18.21 21.68 15.21
CA ASP A 115 -17.48 20.99 16.29
C ASP A 115 -16.90 22.05 17.26
N PRO A 116 -17.09 21.90 18.59
CA PRO A 116 -16.79 22.96 19.57
C PRO A 116 -15.31 23.24 19.74
N ILE A 117 -14.44 22.26 19.46
CA ILE A 117 -12.99 22.37 19.60
C ILE A 117 -12.33 22.03 18.27
N HIS A 118 -11.56 22.98 17.75
CA HIS A 118 -10.74 22.80 16.54
C HIS A 118 -9.27 22.72 16.93
N ILE A 119 -8.56 21.77 16.33
CA ILE A 119 -7.12 21.59 16.54
C ILE A 119 -6.42 22.13 15.30
N VAL A 120 -5.59 23.16 15.45
CA VAL A 120 -4.90 23.82 14.35
C VAL A 120 -3.40 23.64 14.53
N LEU A 121 -2.72 23.05 13.55
CA LEU A 121 -1.27 22.92 13.62
C LEU A 121 -0.60 24.16 13.00
N SER A 122 0.12 24.94 13.80
CA SER A 122 0.76 26.19 13.36
C SER A 122 1.71 25.98 12.18
N THR A 123 1.85 26.99 11.31
CA THR A 123 2.71 26.90 10.10
C THR A 123 4.20 26.99 10.43
N ARG A 124 4.54 27.77 11.46
CA ARG A 124 5.94 28.08 11.82
C ARG A 124 6.52 27.13 12.86
N SER A 125 5.68 26.40 13.57
CA SER A 125 6.10 25.45 14.59
C SER A 125 5.36 24.13 14.44
N TYR A 126 5.69 23.16 15.29
CA TYR A 126 4.96 21.91 15.41
C TYR A 126 3.96 21.93 16.57
N VAL A 127 3.80 23.08 17.24
CA VAL A 127 2.86 23.23 18.35
C VAL A 127 1.45 23.38 17.78
N PRO A 128 0.50 22.52 18.20
CA PRO A 128 -0.92 22.69 17.94
C PRO A 128 -1.50 23.81 18.81
N GLU A 129 -2.39 24.57 18.20
CA GLU A 129 -3.20 25.61 18.79
C GLU A 129 -4.65 25.09 18.89
N PHE A 130 -5.33 25.44 19.97
CA PHE A 130 -6.70 25.00 20.22
C PHE A 130 -7.65 26.20 20.08
N GLN A 131 -8.70 26.00 19.30
CA GLN A 131 -9.73 27.00 19.08
C GLN A 131 -11.05 26.49 19.63
N ARG A 132 -11.71 27.30 20.46
CA ARG A 132 -13.04 27.02 21.00
C ARG A 132 -14.09 27.86 20.27
N LEU A 133 -15.22 27.24 19.95
CA LEU A 133 -16.36 27.90 19.35
C LEU A 133 -17.18 28.58 20.46
N GLU A 134 -17.22 29.92 20.48
CA GLU A 134 -18.07 30.67 21.40
C GLU A 134 -19.34 31.14 20.70
N ALA A 135 -20.50 30.94 21.34
CA ALA A 135 -21.78 31.41 20.84
C ALA A 135 -21.89 32.92 21.08
N ALA A 136 -21.82 33.71 20.00
CA ALA A 136 -22.02 35.16 20.11
C ALA A 136 -23.49 35.44 20.44
N GLU A 137 -23.75 35.94 21.65
CA GLU A 137 -25.07 36.43 22.04
C GLU A 137 -25.38 37.74 21.29
N SER A 138 -26.07 37.65 20.13
CA SER A 138 -27.15 38.56 19.68
C SER A 138 -27.32 38.62 18.15
N GLY A 139 -28.58 38.39 17.71
CA GLY A 139 -29.23 39.24 16.71
C GLY A 139 -29.03 38.95 15.20
N VAL A 140 -29.84 38.01 14.68
CA VAL A 140 -30.48 38.00 13.34
C VAL A 140 -29.62 38.02 12.07
N ALA A 141 -30.03 37.17 11.13
CA ALA A 141 -29.72 37.09 9.69
C ALA A 141 -28.66 36.06 9.29
N GLN A 142 -29.16 34.91 8.80
CA GLN A 142 -28.38 33.90 8.09
C GLN A 142 -27.76 34.49 6.83
N ALA A 143 -26.43 34.51 6.77
CA ALA A 143 -25.67 34.61 5.54
C ALA A 143 -24.82 33.34 5.41
N SER A 144 -25.08 32.58 4.34
CA SER A 144 -24.32 31.39 3.94
C SER A 144 -22.84 31.76 3.73
N PRO A 145 -21.87 30.95 4.22
CA PRO A 145 -20.47 31.29 4.08
C PRO A 145 -20.01 31.13 2.63
N ALA A 146 -19.08 32.00 2.24
CA ALA A 146 -18.51 32.07 0.89
C ALA A 146 -17.87 30.74 0.47
N PRO A 147 -17.98 30.35 -0.82
CA PRO A 147 -17.46 29.07 -1.28
C PRO A 147 -15.93 29.11 -1.26
N MET A 148 -15.30 28.37 -0.34
CA MET A 148 -14.01 27.77 -0.67
C MET A 148 -14.22 26.99 -1.96
N ASP A 149 -13.36 27.19 -2.96
CA ASP A 149 -13.50 26.55 -4.27
C ASP A 149 -13.57 25.02 -4.09
N ASP A 150 -14.79 24.47 -4.19
CA ASP A 150 -15.10 23.05 -3.98
C ASP A 150 -14.21 22.16 -4.86
N ARG A 151 -13.68 22.70 -5.97
CA ARG A 151 -12.73 22.04 -6.86
C ARG A 151 -11.37 21.82 -6.21
N ALA A 152 -10.84 22.81 -5.48
CA ALA A 152 -9.59 22.67 -4.75
C ALA A 152 -9.72 21.64 -3.61
N PHE A 153 -10.86 21.65 -2.92
CA PHE A 153 -11.20 20.70 -1.87
C PHE A 153 -11.37 19.27 -2.41
N ALA A 154 -12.12 19.11 -3.51
CA ALA A 154 -12.25 17.84 -4.21
C ALA A 154 -10.90 17.32 -4.73
N GLY A 155 -10.04 18.22 -5.22
CA GLY A 155 -8.66 17.91 -5.62
C GLY A 155 -7.82 17.35 -4.47
N LEU A 156 -7.86 17.97 -3.28
CA LEU A 156 -7.17 17.43 -2.10
C LEU A 156 -7.69 16.03 -1.76
N ILE A 157 -9.01 15.85 -1.68
CA ILE A 157 -9.61 14.56 -1.32
C ILE A 157 -9.22 13.47 -2.33
N ALA A 158 -9.21 13.81 -3.63
CA ALA A 158 -8.78 12.91 -4.68
C ALA A 158 -7.29 12.52 -4.54
N GLU A 159 -6.43 13.49 -4.23
CA GLU A 159 -4.99 13.27 -4.02
C GLU A 159 -4.72 12.37 -2.80
N LEU A 160 -5.43 12.59 -1.68
CA LEU A 160 -5.33 11.74 -0.50
C LEU A 160 -5.76 10.30 -0.77
N ARG A 161 -6.84 10.11 -1.55
CA ARG A 161 -7.36 8.79 -1.93
C ARG A 161 -6.50 8.10 -2.99
N SER A 162 -5.79 8.86 -3.83
CA SER A 162 -4.90 8.35 -4.89
C SER A 162 -3.69 7.58 -4.32
N ALA A 163 -3.10 8.09 -3.24
CA ALA A 163 -1.99 7.43 -2.55
C ALA A 163 -2.32 6.01 -2.05
N GLU A 164 -3.60 5.72 -1.83
CA GLU A 164 -4.12 4.44 -1.35
C GLU A 164 -4.35 3.43 -2.48
N LYS A 165 -4.73 3.91 -3.68
CA LYS A 165 -4.94 3.06 -4.87
C LYS A 165 -3.63 2.50 -5.42
N TRP A 166 -2.54 3.28 -5.38
CA TRP A 166 -1.24 2.85 -5.93
C TRP A 166 -0.64 1.66 -5.17
N LYS A 167 -0.84 1.56 -3.84
CA LYS A 167 -0.41 0.40 -3.05
C LYS A 167 -1.16 -0.89 -3.43
N ARG A 168 -2.45 -0.79 -3.75
CA ARG A 168 -3.29 -1.95 -4.15
C ARG A 168 -2.98 -2.42 -5.56
N THR A 169 -2.71 -1.51 -6.50
CA THR A 169 -2.33 -1.89 -7.87
C THR A 169 -0.91 -2.43 -7.94
N ALA A 170 0.03 -1.90 -7.14
CA ALA A 170 1.39 -2.45 -7.03
C ALA A 170 1.37 -3.90 -6.50
N LEU A 171 0.62 -4.20 -5.43
CA LEU A 171 0.51 -5.56 -4.89
C LEU A 171 -0.16 -6.55 -5.87
N ALA A 172 -1.17 -6.11 -6.62
CA ALA A 172 -1.79 -6.94 -7.66
C ALA A 172 -0.81 -7.27 -8.79
N SER A 173 0.00 -6.29 -9.23
CA SER A 173 1.01 -6.51 -10.27
C SER A 173 2.13 -7.46 -9.81
N ILE A 174 2.56 -7.37 -8.55
CA ILE A 174 3.56 -8.28 -7.96
C ILE A 174 3.00 -9.70 -7.85
N SER A 175 1.73 -9.85 -7.45
CA SER A 175 1.08 -11.16 -7.36
C SER A 175 0.95 -11.84 -8.73
N LEU A 176 0.58 -11.08 -9.75
CA LEU A 176 0.51 -11.56 -11.13
C LEU A 176 1.90 -11.96 -11.66
N LEU A 177 2.93 -11.16 -11.38
CA LEU A 177 4.30 -11.46 -11.78
C LEU A 177 4.82 -12.73 -11.08
N CYS A 178 4.54 -12.90 -9.78
CA CYS A 178 4.90 -14.11 -9.04
C CYS A 178 4.20 -15.36 -9.59
N LEU A 179 2.92 -15.25 -9.98
CA LEU A 179 2.17 -16.32 -10.64
C LEU A 179 2.78 -16.69 -12.00
N LEU A 180 3.16 -15.69 -12.81
CA LEU A 180 3.80 -15.91 -14.10
C LEU A 180 5.17 -16.57 -13.96
N ILE A 181 6.00 -16.11 -13.01
CA ILE A 181 7.32 -16.69 -12.72
C ILE A 181 7.18 -18.12 -12.22
N SER A 182 6.24 -18.38 -11.30
CA SER A 182 5.99 -19.72 -10.77
C SER A 182 5.48 -20.69 -11.85
N GLY A 183 4.58 -20.23 -12.73
CA GLY A 183 4.09 -21.00 -13.87
C GLY A 183 5.20 -21.32 -14.88
N ALA A 184 6.05 -20.35 -15.20
CA ALA A 184 7.19 -20.54 -16.09
C ALA A 184 8.22 -21.52 -15.48
N ALA A 185 8.54 -21.39 -14.19
CA ALA A 185 9.41 -22.31 -13.47
C ALA A 185 8.84 -23.73 -13.44
N PHE A 186 7.53 -23.89 -13.22
CA PHE A 186 6.87 -25.20 -13.22
C PHE A 186 6.94 -25.87 -14.61
N LEU A 187 6.67 -25.13 -15.68
CA LEU A 187 6.78 -25.65 -17.05
C LEU A 187 8.21 -26.01 -17.41
N TRP A 188 9.19 -25.21 -16.97
CA TRP A 188 10.60 -25.46 -17.20
C TRP A 188 11.10 -26.70 -16.46
N ILE A 189 10.76 -26.86 -15.18
CA ILE A 189 11.09 -28.05 -14.36
C ILE A 189 10.46 -29.31 -14.96
N ARG A 190 9.19 -29.25 -15.37
CA ARG A 190 8.48 -30.38 -15.98
C ARG A 190 9.09 -30.79 -17.32
N GLY A 191 9.52 -29.82 -18.13
CA GLY A 191 10.20 -30.07 -19.40
C GLY A 191 11.61 -30.63 -19.24
N PHE A 192 12.35 -30.13 -18.26
CA PHE A 192 13.72 -30.57 -17.95
C PHE A 192 13.74 -32.02 -17.46
N LEU A 193 12.90 -32.35 -16.47
CA LEU A 193 12.77 -33.72 -15.94
C LEU A 193 12.35 -34.75 -17.00
N HIS A 194 11.56 -34.36 -18.00
CA HIS A 194 11.07 -35.28 -19.02
C HIS A 194 12.05 -35.49 -20.20
N ARG A 195 12.96 -34.53 -20.47
CA ARG A 195 14.00 -34.68 -21.49
C ARG A 195 15.18 -35.55 -21.02
N ASP A 196 15.54 -35.48 -19.75
CA ASP A 196 16.75 -36.13 -19.24
C ASP A 196 16.60 -37.65 -19.05
N ALA A 197 15.41 -38.15 -18.74
CA ALA A 197 15.20 -39.58 -18.51
C ALA A 197 15.40 -40.43 -19.79
N LEU A 198 14.83 -40.00 -20.92
CA LEU A 198 14.99 -40.69 -22.20
C LEU A 198 16.40 -40.54 -22.77
N ALA A 199 16.96 -39.33 -22.70
CA ALA A 199 18.33 -39.10 -23.15
C ALA A 199 19.33 -39.92 -22.33
N GLY A 200 19.19 -39.96 -21.00
CA GLY A 200 20.04 -40.76 -20.11
C GLY A 200 19.91 -42.26 -20.35
N PHE A 201 18.70 -42.76 -20.61
CA PHE A 201 18.48 -44.18 -20.93
C PHE A 201 19.12 -44.59 -22.27
N TRP A 202 19.00 -43.76 -23.32
CA TRP A 202 19.49 -44.09 -24.66
C TRP A 202 20.95 -43.69 -24.92
N ARG A 203 21.55 -42.85 -24.07
CA ARG A 203 22.93 -42.36 -24.23
C ARG A 203 23.95 -43.48 -24.43
N PRO A 204 23.95 -44.57 -23.64
CA PRO A 204 24.93 -45.65 -23.80
C PRO A 204 24.80 -46.38 -25.14
N VAL A 205 23.60 -46.47 -25.69
CA VAL A 205 23.30 -47.18 -26.95
C VAL A 205 23.64 -46.32 -28.18
N LEU A 206 23.37 -45.01 -28.12
CA LEU A 206 23.57 -44.11 -29.26
C LEU A 206 25.00 -43.56 -29.35
N GLU A 207 25.71 -43.43 -28.22
CA GLU A 207 27.06 -42.86 -28.18
C GLU A 207 28.19 -43.90 -28.16
N THR A 208 27.91 -45.20 -27.99
CA THR A 208 28.96 -46.22 -28.07
C THR A 208 29.45 -46.37 -29.52
N LYS A 209 30.78 -46.28 -29.71
CA LYS A 209 31.45 -46.54 -31.00
C LYS A 209 31.51 -48.04 -31.39
N GLN A 210 30.78 -48.91 -30.70
CA GLN A 210 30.75 -50.34 -31.00
C GLN A 210 29.63 -50.63 -32.00
N PRO A 211 29.84 -51.50 -33.00
CA PRO A 211 28.79 -51.85 -33.94
C PRO A 211 27.63 -52.52 -33.18
N ALA A 212 26.47 -51.86 -33.17
CA ALA A 212 25.25 -52.38 -32.56
C ALA A 212 24.63 -53.45 -33.47
N LEU A 213 24.56 -54.69 -32.99
CA LEU A 213 23.81 -55.75 -33.68
C LEU A 213 22.32 -55.55 -33.40
N ILE A 214 21.59 -55.03 -34.37
CA ILE A 214 20.14 -54.96 -34.31
C ILE A 214 19.61 -56.32 -34.76
N CYS A 215 19.01 -57.07 -33.83
CA CYS A 215 18.27 -58.28 -34.15
C CYS A 215 16.80 -57.90 -34.32
N PRO A 216 16.31 -57.58 -35.54
CA PRO A 216 14.88 -57.50 -35.75
C PRO A 216 14.30 -58.89 -35.47
N GLY A 217 13.49 -59.00 -34.42
CA GLY A 217 12.73 -60.22 -34.18
C GLY A 217 11.84 -60.48 -35.40
N GLY A 218 12.07 -61.60 -36.10
CA GLY A 218 11.24 -61.98 -37.22
C GLY A 218 9.82 -62.25 -36.74
N VAL A 219 8.89 -61.35 -37.05
CA VAL A 219 7.46 -61.60 -36.88
C VAL A 219 6.98 -62.36 -38.11
N VAL A 220 6.58 -63.62 -37.92
CA VAL A 220 5.96 -64.40 -38.97
C VAL A 220 4.48 -64.05 -38.98
N PHE A 221 4.02 -63.44 -40.06
CA PHE A 221 2.61 -63.14 -40.25
C PHE A 221 1.85 -64.42 -40.56
N SER A 222 0.79 -64.69 -39.80
CA SER A 222 -0.05 -65.87 -40.01
C SER A 222 -1.51 -65.48 -39.91
N ALA A 223 -2.25 -65.70 -40.99
CA ALA A 223 -3.69 -65.45 -41.05
C ALA A 223 -4.52 -66.36 -40.11
N ALA A 224 -3.91 -67.41 -39.56
CA ALA A 224 -4.54 -68.37 -38.66
C ALA A 224 -4.43 -67.98 -37.16
N SER A 225 -3.68 -66.93 -36.83
CA SER A 225 -3.55 -66.43 -35.46
C SER A 225 -4.50 -65.25 -35.21
N PRO A 226 -5.20 -65.16 -34.07
CA PRO A 226 -6.06 -64.02 -33.73
C PRO A 226 -5.32 -62.67 -33.71
N SER A 227 -4.00 -62.68 -33.46
CA SER A 227 -3.15 -61.48 -33.45
C SER A 227 -2.48 -61.19 -34.80
N GLY A 228 -2.73 -61.99 -35.84
CA GLY A 228 -2.11 -61.88 -37.17
C GLY A 228 -0.61 -62.20 -37.22
N THR A 229 0.01 -62.51 -36.07
CA THR A 229 1.44 -62.83 -35.93
C THR A 229 1.62 -64.09 -35.10
N LYS A 230 2.63 -64.90 -35.44
CA LYS A 230 3.04 -66.09 -34.68
C LYS A 230 4.55 -66.00 -34.41
N VAL A 231 4.98 -66.43 -33.23
CA VAL A 231 6.40 -66.59 -32.91
C VAL A 231 6.97 -67.69 -33.80
N ALA A 232 8.10 -67.43 -34.46
CA ALA A 232 8.78 -68.44 -35.26
C ALA A 232 9.19 -69.61 -34.36
N ASP A 233 8.79 -70.83 -34.72
CA ASP A 233 9.23 -72.06 -34.05
C ASP A 233 10.17 -72.87 -34.97
N GLN A 234 10.83 -73.89 -34.43
CA GLN A 234 11.85 -74.68 -35.13
C GLN A 234 11.31 -75.50 -36.32
N SER A 235 9.99 -75.54 -36.54
CA SER A 235 9.36 -76.22 -37.67
C SER A 235 9.25 -75.35 -38.93
N ILE A 236 9.63 -74.07 -38.86
CA ILE A 236 9.60 -73.15 -40.01
C ILE A 236 10.97 -73.13 -40.70
N PRO A 237 11.10 -73.61 -41.95
CA PRO A 237 12.33 -73.46 -42.71
C PRO A 237 12.49 -72.00 -43.11
N ASP A 238 13.63 -71.41 -42.76
CA ASP A 238 14.06 -70.03 -43.09
C ASP A 238 13.11 -68.90 -42.65
N PRO A 239 13.00 -68.62 -41.33
CA PRO A 239 12.09 -67.59 -40.78
C PRO A 239 12.43 -66.14 -41.16
N PHE A 240 13.51 -65.90 -41.90
CA PHE A 240 14.02 -64.57 -42.25
C PHE A 240 13.79 -64.17 -43.71
N LEU A 241 13.26 -65.07 -44.56
CA LEU A 241 12.95 -64.78 -45.98
C LEU A 241 11.46 -65.00 -46.24
N SER A 242 10.63 -64.04 -45.84
CA SER A 242 9.25 -63.92 -46.32
C SER A 242 9.15 -62.67 -47.19
N PHE A 243 9.40 -62.82 -48.49
CA PHE A 243 8.96 -61.86 -49.50
C PHE A 243 7.77 -62.47 -50.22
N GLY A 244 6.66 -61.72 -50.25
CA GLY A 244 5.36 -62.20 -50.70
C GLY A 244 5.35 -62.70 -52.15
N SER A 245 4.54 -63.74 -52.38
CA SER A 245 3.94 -64.05 -53.67
C SER A 245 2.50 -63.57 -53.69
#